data_AF-A0A8H8NGU9-F1
#
_entry.id   AF-A0A8H8NGU9-F1
#
_cell.length_a   1.000
_cell.length_b   1.000
_cell.length_c   1.000
_cell.angle_alpha   90.00
_cell.angle_beta   90.00
_cell.angle_gamma   90.00
#
_symmetry.space_group_name_H-M   'P 1'
#
loop_
_entity.id
_entity.type
_entity.pdbx_description
1 polymer ?
#
loop_
_entity_poly.entity_id
_entity_poly.type
_entity_poly.pdbx_seq_one_letter_code
_entity_poly.pdbx_strand_id
1 'polypeptide(L)'
;MSFLLDTATGLYTMPPTASGLLKWGLHHTGALSSHKVSTPRTGLAADNTAPLNPNAKIGGRNEKLYPDIADRDAASSRICWYADTIDEDWIIDYHPNHPRILFATGGSGHAFNVIDVGEKFLPVLGRVIADRLENKLDKESNELFSFTRPRSAEHVERVGEHIRIDETQLSTTADLRGVVA
;
A
#
# COMPACT_ATOMS: atom_id res chain seq x y z
N MET A 1 1.91 22.56 2.71
CA MET A 1 2.65 21.37 3.17
C MET A 1 2.72 20.44 1.98
N SER A 2 3.90 20.01 1.58
CA SER A 2 4.10 19.05 0.47
C SER A 2 4.23 17.63 1.01
N PHE A 3 4.21 16.64 0.13
CA PHE A 3 4.58 15.26 0.49
C PHE A 3 5.93 15.20 1.25
N LEU A 4 5.97 14.42 2.32
CA LEU A 4 7.18 14.09 3.06
C LEU A 4 7.34 12.57 3.09
N LEU A 5 8.55 12.08 2.78
CA LEU A 5 9.00 10.73 3.10
C LEU A 5 10.32 10.87 3.87
N ASP A 6 10.29 10.53 5.15
CA ASP A 6 11.49 10.41 5.96
C ASP A 6 11.91 8.94 6.02
N THR A 7 13.00 8.61 5.33
CA THR A 7 13.53 7.24 5.28
C THR A 7 14.17 6.81 6.61
N ALA A 8 14.58 7.76 7.46
CA ALA A 8 15.19 7.45 8.75
C ALA A 8 14.16 6.91 9.75
N THR A 9 12.99 7.54 9.85
CA THR A 9 11.88 7.01 10.65
C THR A 9 11.03 6.03 9.85
N GLY A 10 11.04 6.07 8.52
CA GLY A 10 10.10 5.36 7.66
C GLY A 10 8.70 5.95 7.73
N LEU A 11 8.56 7.24 8.04
CA LEU A 11 7.28 7.94 8.09
C LEU A 11 7.07 8.69 6.77
N TYR A 12 5.88 8.56 6.19
CA TYR A 12 5.48 9.43 5.09
C TYR A 12 4.12 10.06 5.35
N THR A 13 3.92 11.27 4.83
CA THR A 13 2.69 12.03 5.01
C THR A 13 2.33 12.83 3.79
N MET A 14 1.03 13.07 3.64
CA MET A 14 0.42 13.87 2.59
C MET A 14 0.00 15.22 3.17
N PRO A 15 -0.21 16.26 2.33
CA PRO A 15 -0.77 17.51 2.82
C PRO A 15 -2.08 17.28 3.59
N PRO A 16 -2.37 18.09 4.63
CA PRO A 16 -3.65 18.03 5.30
C PRO A 16 -4.82 18.25 4.34
N THR A 17 -5.94 17.60 4.61
CA THR A 17 -7.20 17.88 3.90
C THR A 17 -7.69 19.30 4.21
N ALA A 18 -8.66 19.80 3.43
CA ALA A 18 -9.34 21.07 3.74
C ALA A 18 -10.01 21.09 5.13
N SER A 19 -10.33 19.93 5.69
CA SER A 19 -10.86 19.76 7.06
C SER A 19 -9.77 19.63 8.13
N GLY A 20 -8.49 19.78 7.76
CA GLY A 20 -7.35 19.71 8.67
C GLY A 20 -6.90 18.29 9.06
N LEU A 21 -7.34 17.24 8.36
CA LEU A 21 -6.89 15.87 8.65
C LEU A 21 -5.55 15.59 7.98
N LEU A 22 -4.57 15.16 8.77
CA LEU A 22 -3.26 14.73 8.29
C LEU A 22 -3.20 13.20 8.23
N LYS A 23 -2.77 12.65 7.10
CA LYS A 23 -2.61 11.19 6.92
C LYS A 23 -1.15 10.81 7.04
N TRP A 24 -0.88 9.84 7.90
CA TRP A 24 0.41 9.18 8.01
C TRP A 24 0.39 7.80 7.40
N GLY A 25 1.52 7.39 6.86
CA GLY A 25 1.80 6.01 6.55
C GLY A 25 3.18 5.62 7.05
N LEU A 26 3.30 4.35 7.42
CA LEU A 26 4.57 3.76 7.81
C LEU A 26 5.11 3.02 6.59
N HIS A 27 6.30 3.40 6.15
CA HIS A 27 7.06 2.66 5.16
C HIS A 27 7.73 1.47 5.86
N HIS A 28 7.38 0.27 5.41
CA HIS A 28 7.95 -1.00 5.86
C HIS A 28 7.81 -2.05 4.74
N THR A 29 8.34 -3.24 4.96
CA THR A 29 8.34 -4.39 4.03
C THR A 29 6.95 -4.98 3.75
N GLY A 30 5.87 -4.43 4.30
CA GLY A 30 4.53 -5.01 4.24
C GLY A 30 4.19 -5.92 5.42
N ALA A 31 2.89 -6.21 5.55
CA ALA A 31 2.34 -7.10 6.55
C ALA A 31 1.47 -8.16 5.86
N LEU A 32 1.59 -9.41 6.28
CA LEU A 32 0.89 -10.55 5.69
C LEU A 32 -0.11 -11.12 6.70
N SER A 33 -1.26 -11.58 6.21
CA SER A 33 -2.17 -12.36 7.05
C SER A 33 -1.49 -13.66 7.51
N SER A 34 -1.93 -14.21 8.63
CA SER A 34 -1.42 -15.47 9.20
C SER A 34 -1.75 -16.73 8.38
N HIS A 35 -2.57 -16.60 7.33
CA HIS A 35 -3.09 -17.72 6.56
C HIS A 35 -2.08 -18.21 5.51
N LYS A 36 -2.30 -19.43 4.96
CA LYS A 36 -1.45 -20.00 3.90
C LYS A 36 -1.36 -19.10 2.66
N VAL A 37 -2.46 -18.41 2.34
CA VAL A 37 -2.51 -17.34 1.33
C VAL A 37 -2.79 -16.04 2.06
N SER A 38 -1.98 -15.01 1.82
CA SER A 38 -2.18 -13.71 2.44
C SER A 38 -3.51 -13.12 1.98
N THR A 39 -4.53 -13.14 2.86
CA THR A 39 -5.90 -12.78 2.51
C THR A 39 -6.25 -11.41 3.11
N PRO A 40 -6.65 -10.42 2.30
CA PRO A 40 -6.99 -9.09 2.80
C PRO A 40 -8.20 -9.10 3.75
N ARG A 41 -8.09 -8.38 4.86
CA ARG A 41 -9.25 -7.94 5.67
C ARG A 41 -9.75 -6.62 5.07
N THR A 42 -10.91 -6.64 4.44
CA THR A 42 -11.47 -5.46 3.75
C THR A 42 -12.38 -4.66 4.67
N GLY A 43 -12.73 -3.41 4.31
CA GLY A 43 -13.66 -2.56 5.08
C GLY A 43 -15.10 -3.09 5.22
N LEU A 44 -15.39 -4.27 4.66
CA LEU A 44 -16.62 -5.04 4.93
C LEU A 44 -16.51 -5.88 6.21
N ALA A 45 -15.29 -6.13 6.70
CA ALA A 45 -15.06 -6.62 8.05
C ALA A 45 -15.29 -5.47 9.03
N ALA A 46 -16.01 -5.74 10.13
CA ALA A 46 -16.45 -4.74 11.11
C ALA A 46 -15.30 -4.00 11.83
N ASP A 47 -14.06 -4.41 11.59
CA ASP A 47 -12.85 -4.08 12.33
C ASP A 47 -11.65 -3.87 11.38
N ASN A 48 -11.77 -2.99 10.37
CA ASN A 48 -10.65 -2.58 9.51
C ASN A 48 -9.64 -1.67 10.23
N THR A 49 -9.32 -2.03 11.47
CA THR A 49 -8.38 -1.37 12.34
C THR A 49 -6.98 -1.91 12.07
N ALA A 50 -5.97 -1.04 12.16
CA ALA A 50 -4.59 -1.48 11.95
C ALA A 50 -4.19 -2.55 12.98
N PRO A 51 -3.33 -3.53 12.66
CA PRO A 51 -2.88 -4.56 13.60
C PRO A 51 -1.86 -4.03 14.61
N LEU A 52 -1.65 -2.71 14.61
CA LEU A 52 -0.62 -2.02 15.34
C LEU A 52 -1.26 -0.77 15.91
N ASN A 53 -1.18 -0.60 17.23
CA ASN A 53 -1.62 0.63 17.88
C ASN A 53 -0.93 1.83 17.18
N PRO A 54 -1.68 2.65 16.43
CA PRO A 54 -1.11 3.67 15.56
C PRO A 54 -0.46 4.79 16.38
N ASN A 55 -1.03 5.13 17.54
CA ASN A 55 -0.53 6.17 18.43
C ASN A 55 0.86 5.80 18.97
N ALA A 56 1.05 4.54 19.38
CA ALA A 56 2.36 4.06 19.85
C ALA A 56 3.45 4.07 18.74
N LYS A 57 3.07 3.79 17.49
CA LYS A 57 4.03 3.72 16.36
C LYS A 57 4.34 5.09 15.74
N ILE A 58 3.36 5.99 15.74
CA ILE A 58 3.48 7.32 15.13
C ILE A 58 3.98 8.35 16.14
N GLY A 59 3.53 8.32 17.40
CA GLY A 59 3.85 9.31 18.43
C GLY A 59 5.35 9.57 18.57
N GLY A 60 6.14 8.51 18.79
CA GLY A 60 7.60 8.63 18.91
C GLY A 60 8.33 9.06 17.62
N ARG A 61 7.68 8.98 16.45
CA ARG A 61 8.22 9.50 15.17
C ARG A 61 7.86 10.97 14.98
N ASN A 62 6.67 11.37 15.42
CA ASN A 62 6.19 12.75 15.34
C ASN A 62 6.95 13.70 16.26
N GLU A 63 7.45 13.25 17.41
CA GLU A 63 8.29 14.07 18.30
C GLU A 63 9.46 14.75 17.55
N LYS A 64 10.00 14.09 16.52
CA LYS A 64 11.11 14.60 15.72
C LYS A 64 10.67 15.45 14.53
N LEU A 65 9.61 15.03 13.84
CA LEU A 65 9.21 15.63 12.56
C LEU A 65 8.16 16.73 12.73
N TYR A 66 7.25 16.58 13.69
CA TYR A 66 6.10 17.45 13.91
C TYR A 66 5.75 17.52 15.41
N PRO A 67 6.60 18.15 16.23
CA PRO A 67 6.44 18.18 17.69
C PRO A 67 5.12 18.78 18.15
N ASP A 68 4.59 19.78 17.43
CA ASP A 68 3.34 20.49 17.76
C ASP A 68 2.08 19.61 17.68
N ILE A 69 2.20 18.42 17.09
CA ILE A 69 1.10 17.46 16.95
C ILE A 69 1.52 16.04 17.41
N ALA A 70 2.64 15.92 18.12
CA ALA A 70 3.17 14.62 18.55
C ALA A 70 2.30 13.96 19.63
N ASP A 71 1.58 14.75 20.42
CA ASP A 71 0.68 14.33 21.50
C ASP A 71 -0.78 14.14 21.03
N ARG A 72 -1.05 14.32 19.73
CA ARG A 72 -2.41 14.21 19.19
C ARG A 72 -2.78 12.76 18.91
N ASP A 73 -3.96 12.39 19.38
CA ASP A 73 -4.59 11.11 19.07
C ASP A 73 -4.95 10.96 17.59
N ALA A 74 -4.75 9.75 17.05
CA ALA A 74 -5.18 9.40 15.70
C ALA A 74 -6.71 9.39 15.61
N ALA A 75 -7.28 10.26 14.77
CA ALA A 75 -8.72 10.28 14.50
C ALA A 75 -9.25 8.96 13.89
N SER A 76 -8.40 8.25 13.13
CA SER A 76 -8.70 6.94 12.55
C SER A 76 -7.42 6.20 12.17
N SER A 77 -7.50 4.88 12.04
CA SER A 77 -6.42 4.04 11.51
C SER A 77 -6.98 2.88 10.70
N ARG A 78 -6.24 2.47 9.68
CA ARG A 78 -6.64 1.39 8.76
C ARG A 78 -5.44 0.69 8.14
N ILE A 79 -5.65 -0.55 7.72
CA ILE A 79 -4.73 -1.27 6.83
C ILE A 79 -5.07 -0.93 5.38
N CYS A 80 -4.04 -0.72 4.56
CA CYS A 80 -4.17 -0.64 3.12
C CYS A 80 -3.55 -1.90 2.51
N TRP A 81 -4.33 -2.65 1.75
CA TRP A 81 -3.89 -3.91 1.13
C TRP A 81 -3.53 -3.69 -0.33
N TYR A 82 -2.49 -4.39 -0.77
CA TYR A 82 -2.11 -4.53 -2.17
C TYR A 82 -1.41 -5.89 -2.35
N ALA A 83 -1.21 -6.29 -3.60
CA ALA A 83 -0.55 -7.54 -3.96
C ALA A 83 0.75 -7.23 -4.69
N ASP A 84 1.85 -7.77 -4.17
CA ASP A 84 3.18 -7.64 -4.74
C ASP A 84 3.46 -8.82 -5.68
N THR A 85 4.08 -8.53 -6.82
CA THR A 85 4.77 -9.52 -7.65
C THR A 85 6.22 -9.66 -7.18
N ILE A 86 6.91 -10.70 -7.66
CA ILE A 86 8.30 -11.01 -7.26
C ILE A 86 9.28 -9.88 -7.59
N ASP A 87 9.06 -9.21 -8.73
CA ASP A 87 9.89 -8.14 -9.28
C ASP A 87 9.26 -6.75 -9.11
N GLU A 88 8.17 -6.65 -8.33
CA GLU A 88 7.36 -5.45 -8.15
C GLU A 88 6.72 -4.88 -9.44
N ASP A 89 6.79 -5.56 -10.60
CA ASP A 89 6.11 -5.15 -11.84
C ASP A 89 4.65 -5.61 -11.91
N TRP A 90 3.85 -5.01 -12.79
CA TRP A 90 2.46 -5.42 -12.98
C TRP A 90 2.32 -6.74 -13.78
N ILE A 91 1.14 -7.35 -13.66
CA ILE A 91 0.68 -8.43 -14.54
C ILE A 91 -0.54 -7.92 -15.27
N ILE A 92 -0.40 -7.67 -16.58
CA ILE A 92 -1.46 -7.20 -17.48
C ILE A 92 -1.45 -8.10 -18.72
N ASP A 93 -1.98 -9.32 -18.58
CA ASP A 93 -1.88 -10.35 -19.62
C ASP A 93 -2.95 -11.44 -19.47
N TYR A 94 -3.16 -12.21 -20.53
CA TYR A 94 -4.06 -13.36 -20.52
C TYR A 94 -3.43 -14.55 -19.78
N HIS A 95 -4.28 -15.34 -19.13
CA HIS A 95 -3.85 -16.57 -18.51
C HIS A 95 -3.38 -17.59 -19.57
N PRO A 96 -2.21 -18.25 -19.41
CA PRO A 96 -1.64 -19.13 -20.44
C PRO A 96 -2.55 -20.30 -20.82
N ASN A 97 -3.34 -20.81 -19.87
CA ASN A 97 -4.26 -21.94 -20.10
C ASN A 97 -5.73 -21.50 -20.25
N HIS A 98 -6.05 -20.22 -20.04
CA HIS A 98 -7.42 -19.70 -20.07
C HIS A 98 -7.47 -18.41 -20.90
N PRO A 99 -7.49 -18.51 -22.24
CA PRO A 99 -7.30 -17.36 -23.14
C PRO A 99 -8.45 -16.33 -23.10
N ARG A 100 -9.53 -16.61 -22.37
CA ARG A 100 -10.65 -15.68 -22.15
C ARG A 100 -10.56 -14.92 -20.83
N ILE A 101 -9.48 -15.10 -20.06
CA ILE A 101 -9.27 -14.45 -18.77
C ILE A 101 -8.01 -13.59 -18.87
N LEU A 102 -8.17 -12.28 -18.70
CA LEU A 102 -7.07 -11.33 -18.56
C LEU A 102 -6.92 -10.95 -17.08
N PHE A 103 -5.68 -11.00 -16.60
CA PHE A 103 -5.30 -10.48 -15.30
C PHE A 103 -4.78 -9.06 -15.45
N ALA A 104 -5.24 -8.16 -14.59
CA ALA A 104 -4.71 -6.80 -14.40
C ALA A 104 -4.46 -6.62 -12.89
N THR A 105 -3.32 -7.09 -12.41
CA THR A 105 -2.98 -7.22 -10.99
C THR A 105 -1.50 -6.94 -10.73
N GLY A 106 -1.04 -7.16 -9.50
CA GLY A 106 0.37 -6.94 -9.12
C GLY A 106 0.69 -5.47 -8.95
N GLY A 107 -0.21 -4.69 -8.35
CA GLY A 107 -0.03 -3.25 -8.22
C GLY A 107 1.18 -2.82 -7.36
N SER A 108 1.77 -3.76 -6.63
CA SER A 108 3.10 -3.67 -6.00
C SER A 108 3.36 -2.40 -5.18
N GLY A 109 2.32 -1.87 -4.55
CA GLY A 109 2.37 -0.64 -3.75
C GLY A 109 2.58 0.67 -4.53
N HIS A 110 2.72 0.63 -5.86
CA HIS A 110 3.07 1.82 -6.67
C HIS A 110 2.07 2.17 -7.79
N ALA A 111 1.08 1.31 -8.05
CA ALA A 111 0.05 1.56 -9.08
C ALA A 111 -0.75 2.87 -8.89
N PHE A 112 -0.85 3.39 -7.66
CA PHE A 112 -1.67 4.56 -7.33
C PHE A 112 -0.86 5.85 -7.06
N ASN A 113 0.47 5.82 -7.01
CA ASN A 113 1.30 6.87 -6.39
C ASN A 113 0.87 8.32 -6.70
N VAL A 114 0.40 9.02 -5.65
CA VAL A 114 -0.06 10.42 -5.66
C VAL A 114 1.00 11.26 -4.97
N ILE A 115 1.66 12.18 -5.67
CA ILE A 115 2.46 13.24 -5.06
C ILE A 115 2.04 14.56 -5.71
N ASP A 116 1.17 15.26 -5.00
CA ASP A 116 0.74 16.66 -5.10
C ASP A 116 0.05 17.24 -6.34
N VAL A 117 0.17 16.74 -7.58
CA VAL A 117 -0.71 17.20 -8.71
C VAL A 117 -0.72 16.26 -9.93
N GLY A 118 -0.28 15.02 -9.82
CA GLY A 118 -0.19 14.13 -10.99
C GLY A 118 -0.35 12.68 -10.59
N GLU A 119 -1.45 12.09 -11.03
CA GLU A 119 -1.65 10.66 -11.03
C GLU A 119 -0.52 10.02 -11.86
N LYS A 120 0.36 9.21 -11.25
CA LYS A 120 1.50 8.66 -12.01
C LYS A 120 1.07 7.59 -13.02
N PHE A 121 0.25 6.62 -12.59
CA PHE A 121 -0.19 5.51 -13.44
C PHE A 121 -1.70 5.30 -13.46
N LEU A 122 -2.45 5.75 -12.46
CA LEU A 122 -3.91 5.54 -12.41
C LEU A 122 -4.66 5.94 -13.71
N PRO A 123 -4.41 7.10 -14.35
CA PRO A 123 -5.09 7.47 -15.60
C PRO A 123 -4.59 6.67 -16.81
N VAL A 124 -3.39 6.12 -16.74
CA VAL A 124 -2.75 5.38 -17.85
C VAL A 124 -3.02 3.88 -17.77
N LEU A 125 -3.18 3.31 -16.58
CA LEU A 125 -3.41 1.88 -16.37
C LEU A 125 -4.64 1.37 -17.12
N GLY A 126 -5.74 2.12 -17.09
CA GLY A 126 -6.94 1.77 -17.85
C GLY A 126 -6.65 1.70 -19.36
N ARG A 127 -5.81 2.59 -19.88
CA ARG A 127 -5.39 2.58 -21.28
C ARG A 127 -4.49 1.38 -21.60
N VAL A 128 -3.52 1.07 -20.75
CA VAL A 128 -2.62 -0.09 -20.93
C VAL A 128 -3.42 -1.40 -20.93
N ILE A 129 -4.37 -1.54 -20.02
CA ILE A 129 -5.27 -2.71 -19.96
C ILE A 129 -6.12 -2.80 -21.22
N ALA A 130 -6.70 -1.68 -21.68
CA ALA A 130 -7.48 -1.63 -22.91
C ALA A 130 -6.64 -1.97 -24.15
N ASP A 131 -5.43 -1.43 -24.26
CA ASP A 131 -4.51 -1.73 -25.35
C ASP A 131 -4.09 -3.21 -25.32
N ARG A 132 -3.92 -3.83 -24.14
CA ARG A 132 -3.69 -5.28 -24.05
C ARG A 132 -4.90 -6.10 -24.52
N LEU A 133 -6.12 -5.70 -24.14
CA LEU A 133 -7.37 -6.35 -24.54
C LEU A 133 -7.57 -6.29 -26.06
N GLU A 134 -7.26 -5.14 -26.67
CA GLU A 134 -7.41 -4.88 -28.11
C GLU A 134 -6.19 -5.32 -28.94
N ASN A 135 -5.17 -5.90 -28.31
CA ASN A 135 -3.91 -6.32 -28.93
C ASN A 135 -3.16 -5.16 -29.63
N LYS A 136 -3.17 -3.99 -29.00
CA LYS A 136 -2.50 -2.74 -29.42
C LYS A 136 -1.33 -2.33 -28.53
N LEU A 137 -1.14 -3.03 -27.40
CA LEU A 137 -0.02 -2.80 -26.51
C LEU A 137 1.30 -3.07 -27.26
N ASP A 138 2.32 -2.25 -27.04
CA ASP A 138 3.61 -2.41 -27.70
C ASP A 138 4.34 -3.68 -27.24
N LYS A 139 5.37 -4.09 -27.98
CA LYS A 139 6.09 -5.34 -27.72
C LYS A 139 6.78 -5.34 -26.36
N GLU A 140 7.42 -4.24 -25.99
CA GLU A 140 8.17 -4.12 -24.74
C GLU A 140 7.22 -4.22 -23.55
N SER A 141 6.12 -3.47 -23.55
CA SER A 141 5.11 -3.52 -22.50
C SER A 141 4.40 -4.89 -22.40
N ASN A 142 4.14 -5.56 -23.53
CA ASN A 142 3.58 -6.92 -23.52
C ASN A 142 4.54 -7.91 -22.87
N GLU A 143 5.83 -7.85 -23.17
CA GLU A 143 6.84 -8.70 -22.57
C GLU A 143 7.00 -8.38 -21.07
N LEU A 144 7.03 -7.08 -20.73
CA LEU A 144 7.18 -6.57 -19.36
C LEU A 144 6.04 -7.03 -18.45
N PHE A 145 4.80 -6.87 -18.89
CA PHE A 145 3.61 -7.20 -18.09
C PHE A 145 3.08 -8.61 -18.30
N SER A 146 3.83 -9.47 -18.99
CA SER A 146 3.41 -10.83 -19.29
C SER A 146 3.18 -11.67 -18.03
N PHE A 147 2.19 -12.56 -18.10
CA PHE A 147 1.91 -13.54 -17.06
C PHE A 147 3.04 -14.57 -16.91
N THR A 148 3.72 -14.91 -18.01
CA THR A 148 4.69 -16.02 -18.08
C THR A 148 6.14 -15.59 -18.09
N ARG A 149 6.42 -14.28 -18.05
CA ARG A 149 7.79 -13.78 -17.97
C ARG A 149 8.47 -14.32 -16.70
N PRO A 150 9.72 -14.80 -16.76
CA PRO A 150 10.52 -15.09 -15.56
C PRO A 150 10.70 -13.82 -14.72
N ARG A 151 10.39 -13.89 -13.41
CA ARG A 151 10.51 -12.76 -12.48
C ARG A 151 11.57 -13.05 -11.44
N SER A 152 12.39 -12.05 -11.08
CA SER A 152 13.42 -12.14 -10.05
C SER A 152 13.27 -11.00 -9.04
N ALA A 153 13.68 -11.23 -7.80
CA ALA A 153 13.62 -10.23 -6.74
C ALA A 153 14.86 -9.30 -6.71
N GLU A 154 15.66 -9.26 -7.78
CA GLU A 154 16.95 -8.56 -7.81
C GLU A 154 16.83 -7.04 -7.64
N HIS A 155 15.68 -6.46 -7.99
CA HIS A 155 15.42 -5.02 -7.98
C HIS A 155 14.31 -4.59 -7.01
N VAL A 156 13.92 -5.46 -6.08
CA VAL A 156 12.87 -5.15 -5.10
C VAL A 156 13.37 -4.11 -4.10
N GLU A 157 12.64 -3.02 -3.95
CA GLU A 157 13.04 -1.91 -3.07
C GLU A 157 12.78 -2.22 -1.59
N ARG A 158 11.75 -3.01 -1.30
CA ARG A 158 11.31 -3.33 0.07
C ARG A 158 11.96 -4.61 0.58
N VAL A 159 13.13 -4.47 1.20
CA VAL A 159 13.93 -5.59 1.71
C VAL A 159 13.78 -5.76 3.23
N GLY A 160 13.50 -6.99 3.68
CA GLY A 160 13.46 -7.38 5.10
C GLY A 160 12.33 -8.36 5.41
N GLU A 161 12.11 -8.65 6.69
CA GLU A 161 11.05 -9.58 7.10
C GLU A 161 9.66 -8.93 7.04
N HIS A 162 8.69 -9.67 6.51
CA HIS A 162 7.29 -9.24 6.56
C HIS A 162 6.73 -9.40 7.97
N ILE A 163 5.96 -8.41 8.41
CA ILE A 163 5.21 -8.48 9.66
C ILE A 163 4.09 -9.52 9.49
N ARG A 164 3.92 -10.40 10.48
CA ARG A 164 2.75 -11.28 10.54
C ARG A 164 1.65 -10.61 11.34
N ILE A 165 0.49 -10.46 10.72
CA ILE A 165 -0.70 -9.90 11.35
C ILE A 165 -1.23 -10.92 12.36
N ASP A 166 -1.23 -10.54 13.63
CA ASP A 166 -1.97 -11.23 14.68
C ASP A 166 -3.37 -10.60 14.78
N GLU A 167 -4.38 -11.38 14.42
CA GLU A 167 -5.77 -10.93 14.43
C GLU A 167 -6.32 -10.69 15.84
N THR A 168 -5.63 -11.17 16.88
CA THR A 168 -5.99 -10.89 18.27
C THR A 168 -5.46 -9.54 18.77
N GLN A 169 -4.55 -8.91 18.02
CA GLN A 169 -3.89 -7.64 18.37
C GLN A 169 -4.30 -6.49 17.44
N LEU A 170 -5.48 -6.59 16.82
CA LEU A 170 -6.02 -5.50 16.03
C LEU A 170 -6.34 -4.31 16.93
N SER A 171 -6.00 -3.12 16.46
CA SER A 171 -6.35 -1.88 17.17
C SER A 171 -7.86 -1.81 17.30
N THR A 172 -8.33 -1.09 18.30
CA THR A 172 -9.74 -0.82 18.53
C THR A 172 -9.96 0.68 18.54
N THR A 173 -11.22 1.11 18.62
CA THR A 173 -11.52 2.53 18.85
C THR A 173 -10.95 3.05 20.18
N ALA A 174 -10.71 2.15 21.15
CA ALA A 174 -10.05 2.49 22.41
C ALA A 174 -8.53 2.72 22.25
N ASP A 175 -7.89 2.17 21.21
CA ASP A 175 -6.48 2.47 20.91
C ASP A 175 -6.29 3.82 20.20
N LEU A 176 -7.36 4.33 19.58
CA LEU A 176 -7.35 5.60 18.84
C LEU A 176 -7.56 6.81 19.74
N ARG A 177 -8.37 6.65 20.79
CA ARG A 177 -8.52 7.65 21.85
C ARG A 177 -7.46 7.30 22.87
N GLY A 178 -6.46 8.15 23.08
CA GLY A 178 -5.50 7.97 24.14
C GLY A 178 -6.24 7.61 25.42
N VAL A 179 -5.72 6.64 26.18
CA VAL A 179 -6.24 6.37 27.52
C VAL A 179 -5.99 7.63 28.33
N VAL A 180 -6.99 8.52 28.35
CA VAL A 180 -7.06 9.63 29.28
C VAL A 180 -7.40 8.97 30.62
N ALA A 181 -6.36 8.66 31.39
CA ALA A 181 -6.46 8.58 32.84
C ALA A 181 -6.36 9.99 33.40
#